data_AF-A0A933IDL0-F1
#
_entry.id   AF-A0A933IDL0-F1
#
_cell.length_a   1.000
_cell.length_b   1.000
_cell.length_c   1.000
_cell.angle_alpha   90.00
_cell.angle_beta   90.00
_cell.angle_gamma   90.00
#
_symmetry.space_group_name_H-M   'P 1'
#
loop_
_entity.id
_entity.type
_entity.pdbx_description
1 polymer ?
#
loop_
_entity_poly.entity_id
_entity_poly.type
_entity_poly.pdbx_seq_one_letter_code
_entity_poly.pdbx_strand_id
1 'polypeptide(L)' 'MNRRKFARYLIHLPRLHKPKVPAPIKAGVGWTRNLGEAGTCVDLTERLQPGTPLRVRLQTDRGPIEVEAQVVWA' A
#
# COMPACT_ATOMS: atom_id res chain seq x y z
N MET A 1 20.49 -13.68 -1.06
CA MET A 1 19.37 -14.33 -0.33
C MET A 1 18.86 -13.33 0.72
N ASN A 2 17.85 -12.52 0.38
CA ASN A 2 17.46 -11.35 1.18
C ASN A 2 16.52 -11.77 2.32
N ARG A 3 17.03 -11.78 3.57
CA ARG A 3 16.31 -12.24 4.76
C ARG A 3 15.36 -11.14 5.25
N ARG A 4 14.06 -11.42 5.22
CA ARG A 4 13.00 -10.48 5.66
C ARG A 4 13.15 -10.19 7.15
N LYS A 5 13.24 -8.90 7.52
CA LYS A 5 13.47 -8.45 8.92
C LYS A 5 12.21 -8.39 9.79
N PHE A 6 11.02 -8.31 9.20
CA PHE A 6 9.78 -8.06 9.93
C PHE A 6 8.73 -9.15 9.68
N ALA A 7 7.98 -9.50 10.74
CA ALA A 7 6.82 -10.37 10.64
C ALA A 7 5.75 -9.76 9.74
N ARG A 8 5.05 -10.59 8.98
CA ARG A 8 3.92 -10.17 8.14
C ARG A 8 2.66 -10.88 8.58
N TYR A 9 1.62 -10.09 8.82
CA TYR A 9 0.31 -10.58 9.20
C TYR A 9 -0.58 -10.66 7.97
N LEU A 10 -1.26 -11.80 7.80
CA LEU A 10 -2.28 -12.00 6.78
C LEU A 10 -3.58 -11.35 7.29
N ILE A 11 -3.94 -10.19 6.76
CA ILE A 11 -5.12 -9.44 7.17
C ILE A 11 -5.81 -8.87 5.93
N HIS A 12 -7.14 -9.04 5.81
CA HIS A 12 -7.96 -8.43 4.76
C HIS A 12 -8.65 -7.18 5.31
N LEU A 13 -8.10 -5.99 5.00
CA LEU A 13 -8.71 -4.70 5.34
C LEU A 13 -8.96 -3.87 4.07
N PRO A 14 -10.14 -3.22 3.95
CA PRO A 14 -10.42 -2.30 2.84
C PRO A 14 -9.52 -1.05 2.92
N ARG A 15 -8.97 -0.63 1.79
CA ARG A 15 -7.93 0.41 1.74
C ARG A 15 -8.17 1.42 0.60
N LEU A 16 -8.01 2.71 0.91
CA LEU A 16 -8.07 3.80 -0.06
C LEU A 16 -6.67 4.41 -0.27
N HIS A 17 -6.33 4.87 -1.47
CA HIS A 17 -5.06 5.57 -1.71
C HIS A 17 -5.21 6.69 -2.74
N LYS A 18 -4.37 7.74 -2.63
CA LYS A 18 -4.27 8.84 -3.60
C LYS A 18 -2.79 9.19 -3.85
N PRO A 19 -2.35 9.41 -5.10
CA PRO A 19 -0.99 9.86 -5.40
C PRO A 19 -0.77 11.35 -5.06
N LYS A 20 0.50 11.74 -4.88
CA LYS A 20 0.96 13.09 -4.45
C LYS A 20 1.54 13.93 -5.61
N VAL A 21 1.24 13.59 -6.87
CA VAL A 21 1.77 14.25 -8.08
C VAL A 21 0.59 14.72 -8.95
N PRO A 22 0.65 15.88 -9.64
CA PRO A 22 -0.51 16.51 -10.28
C PRO A 22 -0.88 15.90 -11.65
N ALA A 23 -0.66 14.59 -11.84
CA ALA A 23 -1.21 13.86 -12.96
C ALA A 23 -2.46 13.10 -12.48
N PRO A 24 -3.57 13.07 -13.25
CA PRO A 24 -4.84 12.50 -12.81
C PRO A 24 -4.79 10.97 -12.84
N ILE A 25 -3.95 10.37 -12.00
CA ILE A 25 -4.04 8.96 -11.69
C ILE A 25 -5.13 8.84 -10.63
N LYS A 26 -6.28 8.30 -11.05
CA LYS A 26 -7.45 8.09 -10.21
C LYS A 26 -7.05 7.32 -8.94
N ALA A 27 -7.69 7.65 -7.82
CA ALA A 27 -7.59 6.86 -6.61
C ALA A 27 -7.95 5.40 -6.93
N GLY A 28 -6.99 4.47 -6.83
CA GLY A 28 -7.25 3.06 -7.06
C GLY A 28 -7.84 2.39 -5.81
N VAL A 29 -8.63 1.34 -6.02
CA VAL A 29 -9.09 0.43 -4.95
C VAL A 29 -8.30 -0.86 -5.08
N GLY A 30 -7.89 -1.43 -3.96
CA GLY A 30 -7.18 -2.70 -3.95
C GLY A 30 -7.25 -3.40 -2.61
N TRP A 31 -6.77 -4.64 -2.58
CA TRP A 31 -6.85 -5.51 -1.41
C TRP A 31 -5.47 -5.63 -0.77
N THR A 32 -5.41 -5.46 0.55
CA THR A 32 -4.19 -5.76 1.30
C THR A 32 -4.06 -7.28 1.42
N ARG A 33 -2.97 -7.84 0.88
CA ARG A 33 -2.66 -9.28 0.98
C ARG A 33 -1.88 -9.59 2.25
N ASN A 34 -0.93 -8.74 2.60
CA ASN A 34 -0.21 -8.80 3.87
C ASN A 34 0.30 -7.43 4.29
N LEU A 35 0.40 -7.22 5.60
CA LEU A 35 0.91 -6.01 6.22
C LEU A 35 1.97 -6.37 7.25
N GLY A 36 3.06 -5.61 7.28
CA GLY A 36 4.05 -5.63 8.36
C GLY A 36 4.51 -4.22 8.65
N GLU A 37 5.27 -4.04 9.73
CA GLU A 37 5.73 -2.72 10.17
C GLU A 37 6.47 -1.92 9.09
N ALA A 38 7.22 -2.60 8.22
CA ALA A 38 8.02 -1.97 7.17
C ALA A 38 7.33 -1.88 5.80
N GLY A 39 6.08 -2.33 5.66
CA GLY A 39 5.38 -2.19 4.39
C GLY A 39 4.19 -3.13 4.19
N THR A 40 3.52 -2.95 3.05
CA THR A 40 2.30 -3.67 2.68
C THR A 40 2.45 -4.30 1.30
N CYS A 41 1.85 -5.47 1.10
CA CYS A 41 1.64 -6.07 -0.21
C CYS A 41 0.16 -5.92 -0.56
N VAL A 42 -0.11 -5.32 -1.71
CA VAL A 42 -1.46 -5.00 -2.16
C VAL A 42 -1.68 -5.56 -3.56
N ASP A 43 -2.90 -6.05 -3.80
CA ASP A 43 -3.39 -6.34 -5.13
C ASP A 43 -4.16 -5.11 -5.63
N LEU A 44 -3.67 -4.48 -6.70
CA LEU A 44 -4.27 -3.28 -7.31
C LEU A 44 -4.80 -3.63 -8.70
N THR A 45 -5.89 -2.97 -9.13
CA THR A 45 -6.44 -3.12 -10.49
C THR A 45 -5.51 -2.59 -11.56
N GLU A 46 -4.63 -1.65 -11.21
CA GLU A 46 -3.63 -1.06 -12.11
C GLU A 46 -2.22 -1.41 -11.65
N ARG A 47 -1.33 -1.69 -12.62
CA ARG A 47 0.09 -1.91 -12.34
C ARG A 47 0.79 -0.57 -12.15
N LEU A 48 1.33 -0.34 -10.95
CA LEU A 48 2.15 0.83 -10.65
C LEU A 48 3.63 0.50 -10.84
N GLN A 49 4.40 1.44 -11.39
CA GLN A 49 5.83 1.20 -11.62
C GLN A 49 6.62 1.21 -10.30
N PRO A 50 7.67 0.38 -10.15
CA PRO A 50 8.63 0.52 -9.07
C PRO A 50 9.20 1.94 -9.02
N GLY A 51 9.43 2.44 -7.81
CA GLY A 51 9.85 3.81 -7.56
C GLY A 51 8.70 4.81 -7.39
N THR A 52 7.46 4.46 -7.76
CA THR A 52 6.30 5.34 -7.64
C THR A 52 5.99 5.67 -6.17
N PRO A 53 6.00 6.94 -5.75
CA PRO A 53 5.59 7.33 -4.41
C PRO A 53 4.06 7.29 -4.26
N LEU A 54 3.58 6.81 -3.12
CA LEU A 54 2.16 6.62 -2.83
C LEU A 54 1.82 7.13 -1.43
N ARG A 55 0.69 7.85 -1.31
CA ARG A 55 0.06 8.09 -0.01
C ARG A 55 -0.96 7.00 0.27
N VAL A 56 -0.75 6.32 1.37
CA VAL A 56 -1.40 5.08 1.73
C VAL A 56 -2.36 5.31 2.89
N ARG A 57 -3.68 5.22 2.68
CA ARG A 57 -4.70 5.28 3.74
C ARG A 57 -5.30 3.90 4.04
N LEU A 58 -4.99 3.35 5.22
CA LEU A 58 -5.55 2.11 5.75
C LEU A 58 -6.77 2.44 6.62
N GLN A 59 -7.91 1.80 6.37
CA GLN A 59 -9.06 1.92 7.26
C GLN A 59 -8.97 0.85 8.34
N THR A 60 -9.05 1.26 9.60
CA THR A 60 -9.11 0.36 10.76
C THR A 60 -10.35 0.68 11.59
N ASP A 61 -10.72 -0.24 12.48
CA ASP A 61 -11.77 -0.07 13.49
C ASP A 61 -11.51 1.13 14.41
N ARG A 62 -10.24 1.51 14.61
CA ARG A 62 -9.82 2.67 15.42
C ARG A 62 -9.68 3.96 14.62
N GLY A 63 -9.99 3.93 13.33
CA GLY A 63 -9.88 5.07 12.42
C GLY A 63 -8.82 4.89 11.33
N PRO A 64 -8.68 5.88 10.43
CA PRO A 64 -7.76 5.79 9.31
C PRO A 64 -6.30 6.01 9.74
N ILE A 65 -5.40 5.17 9.21
CA ILE A 65 -3.94 5.38 9.30
C ILE A 65 -3.46 5.84 7.94
N GLU A 66 -2.74 6.96 7.90
CA GLU A 66 -2.11 7.47 6.68
C GLU A 66 -0.59 7.39 6.77
N VAL A 67 0.04 6.84 5.74
CA VAL A 67 1.50 6.72 5.63
C VAL A 67 1.97 7.00 4.21
N GLU A 68 3.19 7.51 4.08
CA GLU A 68 3.87 7.65 2.79
C GLU A 68 4.62 6.35 2.48
N ALA A 69 4.56 5.90 1.23
CA ALA A 69 5.17 4.64 0.79
C ALA A 69 5.73 4.77 -0.63
N GLN A 70 6.52 3.78 -1.05
CA GLN A 70 7.05 3.68 -2.39
C GLN A 70 6.83 2.27 -2.93
N VAL A 71 6.44 2.15 -4.20
CA VAL A 71 6.35 0.85 -4.87
C VAL A 71 7.76 0.28 -5.03
N VAL A 72 8.01 -0.88 -4.44
CA VAL A 72 9.33 -1.54 -4.51
C VAL A 72 9.41 -2.64 -5.58
N TRP A 73 8.26 -3.17 -6.01
CA TRP A 73 8.10 -4.14 -7.10
C TRP A 73 6.61 -4.20 -7.51
N ALA A 74 6.31 -4.68 -8.73
CA ALA A 74 4.95 -4.81 -9.27
C ALA A 74 4.83 -5.92 -10.30
#